data_AF-A0A9E1S5T3-F1
#
_entry.id   AF-A0A9E1S5T3-F1
#
_cell.length_a   1.000
_cell.length_b   1.000
_cell.length_c   1.000
_cell.angle_alpha   90.00
_cell.angle_beta   90.00
_cell.angle_gamma   90.00
#
_symmetry.space_group_name_H-M   'P 1'
#
loop_
_entity.id
_entity.type
_entity.pdbx_description
1 polymer ?
#
loop_
_entity_poly.entity_id
_entity_poly.type
_entity_poly.pdbx_seq_one_letter_code
_entity_poly.pdbx_strand_id
1 'polypeptide(L)'
;LHWREGESWFWDCLLDADLASNACGWQWVGGSGADASPYFRIFNPIAQGEKFDKAGAYTRQWVPELQSLPDKFLHKPWEAPAEILAQAGVSLGENYPAPIVDHKTAREAALGAYATLKTLSV
;
A
#
# COMPACT_ATOMS: atom_id res chain seq x y z
N LEU A 1 -1.28 13.54 1.27
CA LEU A 1 -1.67 13.38 -0.15
C LEU A 1 -3.17 13.36 -0.23
N HIS A 2 -3.75 14.11 -1.16
CA HIS A 2 -5.19 14.11 -1.37
C HIS A 2 -5.57 13.01 -2.38
N TRP A 3 -6.68 12.30 -2.17
CA TRP A 3 -7.06 11.15 -3.03
C TRP A 3 -7.22 11.52 -4.52
N ARG A 4 -7.58 12.77 -4.81
CA ARG A 4 -7.65 13.32 -6.18
C ARG A 4 -6.34 13.23 -6.95
N GLU A 5 -5.19 13.30 -6.28
CA GLU A 5 -3.89 13.14 -6.95
C GLU A 5 -3.75 11.71 -7.51
N GLY A 6 -4.23 10.71 -6.77
CA GLY A 6 -4.28 9.32 -7.23
C GLY A 6 -5.32 9.10 -8.33
N GLU A 7 -6.48 9.74 -8.22
CA GLU A 7 -7.54 9.71 -9.24
C GLU A 7 -7.04 10.23 -10.60
N SER A 8 -6.32 11.35 -10.60
CA SER A 8 -5.74 11.91 -11.82
C SER A 8 -4.62 11.03 -12.39
N TRP A 9 -3.78 10.42 -11.55
CA TRP A 9 -2.77 9.46 -12.03
C TRP A 9 -3.41 8.23 -12.70
N PHE A 10 -4.48 7.70 -12.11
CA PHE A 10 -5.23 6.58 -12.68
C PHE A 10 -5.86 6.95 -14.02
N TRP A 11 -6.39 8.17 -14.14
CA TRP A 11 -6.94 8.68 -15.39
C TRP A 11 -5.92 8.66 -16.54
N ASP A 12 -4.67 9.01 -16.25
CA ASP A 12 -3.60 9.09 -17.26
C ASP A 12 -2.97 7.71 -17.59
N CYS A 13 -3.01 6.76 -16.65
CA CYS A 13 -2.27 5.50 -16.76
C CYS A 13 -3.12 4.27 -17.09
N LEU A 14 -4.43 4.30 -16.79
CA LEU A 14 -5.30 3.14 -17.01
C LEU A 14 -5.84 3.12 -18.43
N LEU A 15 -5.74 1.95 -19.07
CA LEU A 15 -6.36 1.71 -20.38
C LEU A 15 -7.90 1.77 -20.31
N ASP A 16 -8.48 1.42 -19.17
CA ASP A 16 -9.91 1.37 -18.89
C ASP A 16 -10.40 2.57 -18.08
N ALA A 17 -9.68 3.69 -18.10
CA ALA A 17 -10.05 4.91 -17.41
C ALA A 17 -11.48 5.35 -17.79
N ASP A 18 -12.38 5.30 -16.81
CA ASP A 18 -13.78 5.73 -16.91
C ASP A 18 -14.11 6.69 -15.77
N LEU A 19 -14.80 7.78 -16.10
CA LEU A 19 -15.06 8.87 -15.15
C LEU A 19 -15.87 8.39 -13.95
N ALA A 20 -16.93 7.61 -14.19
CA ALA A 20 -17.81 7.15 -13.12
C ALA A 20 -17.09 6.14 -12.22
N SER A 21 -16.43 5.16 -12.83
CA SER A 21 -15.76 4.07 -12.12
C SER A 21 -14.55 4.58 -11.33
N ASN A 22 -13.73 5.45 -11.92
CA ASN A 22 -12.55 6.03 -11.27
C ASN A 22 -12.98 6.92 -10.08
N ALA A 23 -13.88 7.88 -10.31
CA ALA A 23 -14.31 8.81 -9.27
C ALA A 23 -15.06 8.11 -8.13
N CYS A 24 -15.89 7.11 -8.44
CA CYS A 24 -16.61 6.33 -7.43
C CYS A 24 -15.64 5.47 -6.59
N GLY A 25 -14.71 4.77 -7.24
CA GLY A 25 -13.72 3.94 -6.56
C GLY A 25 -12.84 4.75 -5.61
N TRP A 26 -12.34 5.90 -6.04
CA TRP A 26 -11.52 6.79 -5.21
C TRP A 26 -12.28 7.40 -4.04
N GLN A 27 -13.55 7.78 -4.23
CA GLN A 27 -14.40 8.24 -3.12
C GLN A 27 -14.67 7.14 -2.11
N TRP A 28 -14.95 5.91 -2.59
CA TRP A 28 -15.21 4.75 -1.75
C TRP A 28 -14.00 4.38 -0.89
N VAL A 29 -12.79 4.36 -1.46
CA VAL A 29 -11.52 4.17 -0.73
C VAL A 29 -11.23 5.35 0.21
N GLY A 30 -11.59 6.57 -0.19
CA GLY A 30 -11.50 7.77 0.63
C GLY A 30 -12.50 7.84 1.80
N GLY A 31 -13.36 6.83 1.96
CA GLY A 31 -14.34 6.77 3.05
C GLY A 31 -15.61 7.60 2.80
N SER A 32 -15.88 7.99 1.55
CA SER A 32 -17.07 8.74 1.14
C SER A 32 -18.07 7.83 0.43
N GLY A 33 -19.32 7.85 0.87
CA GLY A 33 -20.40 7.01 0.34
C GLY A 33 -21.04 6.12 1.42
N ALA A 34 -22.30 5.74 1.22
CA ALA A 34 -23.04 4.94 2.20
C ALA A 34 -22.42 3.55 2.44
N ASP A 35 -21.85 2.96 1.39
CA ASP A 35 -21.25 1.63 1.43
C ASP A 35 -19.72 1.67 1.62
N ALA A 36 -19.14 2.86 1.87
CA ALA A 36 -17.70 3.03 2.04
C ALA A 36 -17.16 2.26 3.23
N SER A 37 -16.01 1.61 3.04
CA SER A 37 -15.27 1.10 4.19
C SER A 37 -14.96 2.29 5.12
N PRO A 38 -15.25 2.19 6.42
CA PRO A 38 -15.01 3.29 7.32
C PRO A 38 -13.55 3.74 7.28
N TYR A 39 -13.30 5.05 7.27
CA TYR A 39 -11.95 5.62 7.09
C TYR A 39 -10.93 5.11 8.12
N PHE A 40 -11.38 4.79 9.33
CA PHE A 40 -10.50 4.24 10.37
C PHE A 40 -9.99 2.81 10.06
N ARG A 41 -10.54 2.14 9.05
CA ARG A 41 -10.06 0.83 8.57
C ARG A 41 -8.85 1.04 7.65
N ILE A 42 -7.67 1.04 8.25
CA ILE A 42 -6.39 1.11 7.54
C ILE A 42 -5.85 -0.31 7.35
N PHE A 43 -5.70 -0.73 6.10
CA PHE A 43 -5.16 -2.04 5.74
C PHE A 43 -3.63 -2.06 5.88
N ASN A 44 -3.09 -3.15 6.42
CA ASN A 44 -1.65 -3.39 6.44
C ASN A 44 -1.24 -4.04 5.11
N PRO A 45 -0.42 -3.38 4.27
CA PRO A 45 -0.02 -3.92 2.96
C PRO A 45 0.64 -5.29 3.07
N ILE A 46 1.41 -5.53 4.14
CA ILE A 46 2.10 -6.81 4.39
C ILE A 46 1.07 -7.94 4.55
N ALA A 47 0.09 -7.73 5.43
CA ALA A 47 -0.96 -8.72 5.68
C ALA A 47 -1.89 -8.91 4.47
N GLN A 48 -2.09 -7.87 3.64
CA GLN A 48 -2.82 -8.03 2.38
C GLN A 48 -2.00 -8.84 1.36
N GLY A 49 -0.71 -8.58 1.24
CA GLY A 49 0.20 -9.37 0.40
C GLY A 49 0.23 -10.84 0.80
N GLU A 50 0.42 -11.14 2.07
CA GLU A 50 0.41 -12.53 2.59
C GLU A 50 -0.93 -13.25 2.34
N LYS A 51 -2.05 -12.49 2.34
CA LYS A 51 -3.40 -13.04 2.11
C LYS A 51 -3.70 -13.27 0.63
N PHE A 52 -3.39 -12.31 -0.24
CA PHE A 52 -3.81 -12.31 -1.64
C PHE A 52 -2.72 -12.81 -2.61
N ASP A 53 -1.45 -12.73 -2.21
CA ASP A 53 -0.30 -13.20 -2.98
C ASP A 53 0.61 -14.07 -2.10
N LYS A 54 0.04 -15.16 -1.57
CA LYS A 54 0.71 -16.05 -0.62
C LYS A 54 1.99 -16.69 -1.17
N ALA A 55 1.96 -17.10 -2.45
CA ALA A 55 3.12 -17.64 -3.14
C ALA A 55 4.00 -16.53 -3.75
N GLY A 56 3.58 -15.27 -3.67
CA GLY A 56 4.34 -14.14 -4.16
C GLY A 56 4.53 -14.08 -5.67
N ALA A 57 3.66 -14.74 -6.45
CA ALA A 57 3.82 -14.84 -7.88
C ALA A 57 3.63 -13.47 -8.55
N TYR A 58 2.65 -12.69 -8.05
CA TYR A 58 2.40 -11.35 -8.54
C TYR A 58 3.56 -10.41 -8.19
N THR A 59 3.98 -10.38 -6.92
CA THR A 59 5.08 -9.51 -6.50
C THR A 59 6.37 -9.82 -7.25
N ARG A 60 6.73 -11.10 -7.44
CA ARG A 60 7.97 -11.46 -8.16
C ARG A 60 7.93 -11.16 -9.65
N GLN A 61 6.75 -11.15 -10.26
CA GLN A 61 6.59 -10.79 -11.66
C GLN A 61 6.83 -9.29 -11.87
N TRP A 62 6.33 -8.44 -10.96
CA TRP A 62 6.37 -6.98 -11.11
C TRP A 62 7.51 -6.30 -10.36
N VAL A 63 8.15 -7.00 -9.42
CA VAL A 63 9.29 -6.54 -8.61
C VAL A 63 10.40 -7.60 -8.72
N PRO A 64 11.06 -7.72 -9.88
CA PRO A 64 11.98 -8.82 -10.17
C PRO A 64 13.21 -8.84 -9.27
N GLU A 65 13.61 -7.70 -8.69
CA GLU A 65 14.68 -7.62 -7.69
C GLU A 65 14.40 -8.45 -6.43
N LEU A 66 13.13 -8.76 -6.13
CA LEU A 66 12.72 -9.62 -5.01
C LEU A 66 12.47 -11.08 -5.40
N GLN A 67 12.73 -11.47 -6.65
CA GLN A 67 12.37 -12.79 -7.19
C GLN A 67 12.94 -13.96 -6.37
N SER A 68 14.18 -13.83 -5.91
CA SER A 68 14.89 -14.88 -5.16
C SER A 68 14.60 -14.85 -3.65
N LEU A 69 13.80 -13.91 -3.17
CA LEU A 69 13.54 -13.74 -1.75
C LEU A 69 12.57 -14.83 -1.24
N PRO A 70 12.80 -15.47 -0.09
CA PRO A 70 11.87 -16.46 0.46
C PRO A 70 10.50 -15.85 0.79
N ASP A 71 9.43 -16.63 0.62
CA ASP A 71 8.03 -16.17 0.84
C ASP A 71 7.81 -15.48 2.19
N LYS A 72 8.49 -15.98 3.24
CA LYS A 72 8.43 -15.43 4.60
C LYS A 72 8.79 -13.94 4.69
N PHE A 73 9.66 -13.47 3.81
CA PHE A 73 10.19 -12.11 3.83
C PHE A 73 9.75 -11.28 2.61
N LEU A 74 9.05 -11.88 1.65
CA LEU A 74 8.77 -11.24 0.36
C LEU A 74 8.02 -9.91 0.52
N HIS A 75 6.99 -9.89 1.37
CA HIS A 75 6.17 -8.71 1.62
C HIS A 75 6.76 -7.77 2.68
N LYS A 76 7.94 -8.10 3.21
CA LYS A 76 8.67 -7.36 4.24
C LYS A 76 10.19 -7.59 4.17
N PRO A 77 10.87 -7.21 3.07
CA PRO A 77 12.28 -7.54 2.87
C PRO A 77 13.20 -6.95 3.94
N TRP A 78 12.83 -5.81 4.54
CA TRP A 78 13.58 -5.16 5.62
C TRP A 78 13.63 -5.93 6.94
N GLU A 79 12.76 -6.92 7.14
CA GLU A 79 12.83 -7.82 8.30
C GLU A 79 13.71 -9.06 8.04
N ALA A 80 14.21 -9.23 6.81
CA ALA A 80 15.05 -10.38 6.47
C ALA A 80 16.46 -10.22 7.07
N PRO A 81 17.08 -11.33 7.54
CA PRO A 81 18.49 -11.32 7.91
C PRO A 81 19.38 -10.91 6.75
N ALA A 82 20.50 -10.24 7.05
CA ALA A 82 21.46 -9.78 6.04
C ALA A 82 21.97 -10.91 5.12
N GLU A 83 22.13 -12.12 5.65
CA GLU A 83 22.53 -13.30 4.88
C GLU A 83 21.48 -13.70 3.82
N ILE A 84 20.20 -13.63 4.16
CA ILE A 84 19.10 -13.94 3.24
C ILE A 84 19.00 -12.87 2.15
N LEU A 85 19.15 -11.60 2.52
CA LEU A 85 19.19 -10.49 1.58
C LEU A 85 20.35 -10.64 0.59
N ALA A 86 21.55 -10.93 1.10
CA ALA A 86 22.73 -11.16 0.28
C ALA A 86 22.56 -12.36 -0.68
N GLN A 87 22.00 -13.48 -0.20
CA GLN A 87 21.71 -14.66 -1.04
C GLN A 87 20.67 -14.37 -2.12
N ALA A 88 19.67 -13.56 -1.82
CA ALA A 88 18.64 -13.13 -2.77
C ALA A 88 19.12 -12.00 -3.71
N GLY A 89 20.29 -11.41 -3.45
CA GLY A 89 20.82 -10.28 -4.21
C GLY A 89 20.10 -8.96 -3.94
N VAL A 90 19.49 -8.78 -2.76
CA VAL A 90 18.74 -7.57 -2.37
C VAL A 90 19.59 -6.68 -1.46
N SER A 91 19.78 -5.43 -1.88
CA SER A 91 20.45 -4.36 -1.15
C SER A 91 19.46 -3.24 -0.83
N LEU A 92 19.07 -3.14 0.43
CA LEU A 92 18.11 -2.13 0.87
C LEU A 92 18.70 -0.72 0.73
N GLY A 93 17.99 0.16 0.02
CA GLY A 93 18.41 1.52 -0.31
C GLY A 93 19.13 1.66 -1.65
N GLU A 94 19.49 0.54 -2.30
CA GLU A 94 20.12 0.55 -3.62
C GLU A 94 19.18 -0.02 -4.68
N ASN A 95 18.89 -1.32 -4.61
CA ASN A 95 18.04 -2.00 -5.60
C ASN A 95 16.60 -2.17 -5.12
N TYR A 96 16.36 -2.08 -3.81
CA TYR A 96 15.02 -2.06 -3.24
C TYR A 96 14.99 -1.08 -2.06
N PRO A 97 14.03 -0.14 -1.96
CA PRO A 97 14.04 0.86 -0.91
C PRO A 97 13.66 0.27 0.47
N ALA A 98 14.12 0.92 1.53
CA ALA A 98 13.52 0.73 2.86
C ALA A 98 12.10 1.33 2.87
N PRO A 99 11.21 0.90 3.79
CA PRO A 99 9.88 1.50 3.92
C PRO A 99 9.95 3.02 4.07
N ILE A 100 9.25 3.74 3.19
CA ILE A 100 9.19 5.21 3.23
C ILE A 100 8.51 5.74 4.50
N VAL A 101 7.70 4.90 5.16
CA VAL A 101 7.01 5.20 6.42
C VAL A 101 6.83 3.93 7.23
N ASP A 102 6.94 4.04 8.55
CA ASP A 102 6.51 2.97 9.46
C ASP A 102 4.98 2.86 9.46
N HIS A 103 4.45 1.64 9.27
CA HIS A 103 3.02 1.42 9.13
C HIS A 103 2.23 1.79 10.40
N LYS A 104 2.80 1.54 11.60
CA LYS A 104 2.15 1.85 12.86
C LYS A 104 2.07 3.37 13.05
N THR A 105 3.17 4.08 12.83
CA THR A 105 3.22 5.54 12.91
C THR A 105 2.29 6.20 11.88
N ALA A 106 2.29 5.71 10.62
CA ALA A 106 1.37 6.21 9.59
C ALA A 106 -0.10 6.00 9.97
N ARG A 107 -0.43 4.83 10.53
CA ARG A 107 -1.78 4.51 11.01
C ARG A 107 -2.22 5.47 12.12
N GLU A 108 -1.38 5.69 13.12
CA GLU A 108 -1.66 6.60 14.23
C GLU A 108 -1.86 8.04 13.74
N ALA A 109 -1.01 8.51 12.83
CA ALA A 109 -1.13 9.84 12.22
C ALA A 109 -2.45 10.00 11.44
N ALA A 110 -2.84 8.99 10.63
CA ALA A 110 -4.08 9.02 9.87
C ALA A 110 -5.33 9.01 10.78
N LEU A 111 -5.32 8.20 11.84
CA LEU A 111 -6.40 8.17 12.82
C LEU A 111 -6.48 9.46 13.64
N GLY A 112 -5.33 10.05 13.98
CA GLY A 112 -5.24 11.35 14.64
C GLY A 112 -5.84 12.46 13.79
N ALA A 113 -5.48 12.54 12.51
CA ALA A 113 -6.05 13.50 11.57
C ALA A 113 -7.56 13.28 11.37
N TYR A 114 -8.02 12.03 11.32
CA TYR A 114 -9.46 11.75 11.23
C TYR A 114 -10.22 12.19 12.50
N ALA A 115 -9.59 12.07 13.68
CA ALA A 115 -10.20 12.51 14.93
C ALA A 115 -10.41 14.04 14.99
N THR A 116 -9.53 14.85 14.38
CA THR A 116 -9.71 16.31 14.35
C THR A 116 -10.91 16.74 13.52
N LEU A 117 -11.28 15.95 12.50
CA LEU A 117 -12.48 16.20 11.70
C LEU A 117 -13.77 15.97 12.49
N LYS A 118 -13.78 15.01 13.42
CA LYS A 118 -14.94 14.78 14.31
C LYS A 118 -15.17 15.91 15.31
N THR A 119 -14.13 16.67 15.65
CA THR A 119 -14.26 17.84 16.53
C THR A 119 -14.69 19.11 15.78
N LEU A 120 -14.64 19.09 14.44
CA LEU A 120 -15.02 20.22 13.58
C LEU A 120 -16.49 20.16 13.11
N SER A 121 -17.21 19.07 13.37
CA SER A 121 -18.65 18.99 13.15
C SER A 121 -19.39 19.84 14.20
N VAL A 122 -19.61 21.11 13.86
CA VAL A 122 -20.58 22.04 14.47
C VAL A 122 -21.93 21.85 13.81
#